data_AF-A0A2G8KH04-F1
#
_entry.id   AF-A0A2G8KH04-F1
#
_cell.length_a   1.000
_cell.length_b   1.000
_cell.length_c   1.000
_cell.angle_alpha   90.00
_cell.angle_beta   90.00
_cell.angle_gamma   90.00
#
_symmetry.space_group_name_H-M   'P 1'
#
loop_
_entity.id
_entity.type
_entity.pdbx_description
1 polymer ?
#
loop_
_entity_poly.entity_id
_entity_poly.type
_entity_poly.pdbx_seq_one_letter_code
_entity_poly.pdbx_strand_id
1 'polypeptide(L)'
;MLLFKDYLWIMLRETGYAHIQATKPDTVGHGLTDSPAGLAAYILEKFGTRASLHFSDSLDDCLMEKFELDDLLNDVMVYWISGSITSSMRLYKEAFGNFYEMTKYDQLPNSVPLGYASFPLELLSTPENWLSYKYKNVLSYTEMPEGGHFAALEQPKLLAEDLRQFTRKVEEFLEKED
;
A
#
# COMPACT_ATOMS: atom_id res chain seq x y z
N MET A 1 -3.48 -18.59 -8.21
CA MET A 1 -2.39 -17.95 -8.97
C MET A 1 -3.01 -17.32 -10.22
N LEU A 2 -3.12 -16.00 -10.26
CA LEU A 2 -3.64 -15.27 -11.42
C LEU A 2 -2.74 -15.52 -12.64
N LEU A 3 -3.32 -15.64 -13.85
CA LEU A 3 -2.51 -15.75 -15.06
C LEU A 3 -1.78 -14.42 -15.30
N PHE A 4 -0.60 -14.45 -15.92
CA PHE A 4 0.16 -13.24 -16.26
C PHE A 4 -0.68 -12.19 -17.00
N LYS A 5 -1.62 -12.65 -17.85
CA LYS A 5 -2.58 -11.80 -18.55
C LYS A 5 -3.52 -11.07 -17.60
N ASP A 6 -4.02 -11.74 -16.57
CA ASP A 6 -4.94 -11.16 -15.59
C ASP A 6 -4.20 -10.12 -14.75
N TYR A 7 -2.96 -10.42 -14.35
CA TYR A 7 -2.09 -9.49 -13.65
C TYR A 7 -1.82 -8.22 -14.47
N LEU A 8 -1.42 -8.36 -15.74
CA LEU A 8 -1.17 -7.21 -16.61
C LEU A 8 -2.44 -6.36 -16.79
N TRP A 9 -3.60 -7.00 -16.90
CA TRP A 9 -4.88 -6.32 -17.03
C TRP A 9 -5.24 -5.53 -15.76
N ILE A 10 -5.05 -6.12 -14.58
CA ILE A 10 -5.27 -5.45 -13.29
C ILE A 10 -4.34 -4.24 -13.20
N MET A 11 -3.05 -4.41 -13.50
CA MET A 11 -2.09 -3.32 -13.49
C MET A 11 -2.50 -2.17 -14.42
N LEU A 12 -2.95 -2.48 -15.65
CA LEU A 12 -3.38 -1.45 -16.59
C LEU A 12 -4.60 -0.65 -16.09
N ARG A 13 -5.56 -1.30 -15.43
CA ARG A 13 -6.74 -0.60 -14.90
C ARG A 13 -6.46 0.17 -13.62
N GLU A 14 -5.64 -0.38 -12.73
CA GLU A 14 -5.47 0.16 -11.39
C GLU A 14 -4.32 1.16 -11.24
N THR A 15 -3.48 1.32 -12.27
CA THR A 15 -2.32 2.25 -12.23
C THR A 15 -2.54 3.61 -12.90
N GLY A 16 -3.76 3.89 -13.39
CA GLY A 16 -4.06 5.18 -14.04
C GLY A 16 -3.79 6.38 -13.13
N TYR A 17 -4.15 6.27 -11.85
CA TYR A 17 -3.87 7.29 -10.83
C TYR A 17 -2.36 7.52 -10.66
N ALA A 18 -1.56 6.45 -10.58
CA ALA A 18 -0.12 6.52 -10.42
C ALA A 18 0.54 7.19 -11.63
N HIS A 19 0.06 6.91 -12.84
CA HIS A 19 0.62 7.51 -14.06
C HIS A 19 0.39 9.03 -14.13
N ILE A 20 -0.83 9.52 -13.84
CA ILE A 20 -1.09 10.96 -13.85
C ILE A 20 -0.36 11.69 -12.72
N GLN A 21 -0.25 11.07 -11.54
CA GLN A 21 0.51 11.64 -10.40
C GLN A 21 2.01 11.66 -10.66
N ALA A 22 2.55 10.63 -11.32
CA ALA A 22 3.96 10.55 -11.69
C ALA A 22 4.37 11.59 -12.75
N THR A 23 3.42 12.10 -13.54
CA THR A 23 3.75 12.96 -14.69
C THR A 23 3.28 14.41 -14.51
N LYS A 24 2.04 14.62 -14.06
CA LYS A 24 1.36 15.93 -13.98
C LYS A 24 0.62 16.09 -12.63
N PRO A 25 1.28 15.88 -11.47
CA PRO A 25 0.62 15.92 -10.16
C PRO A 25 -0.02 17.28 -9.89
N ASP A 26 0.65 18.37 -10.25
CA ASP A 26 0.12 19.71 -10.10
C ASP A 26 -1.17 19.92 -10.90
N THR A 27 -1.27 19.40 -12.13
CA THR A 27 -2.47 19.57 -12.96
C THR A 27 -3.70 18.89 -12.34
N VAL A 28 -3.59 17.61 -11.98
CA VAL A 28 -4.72 16.88 -11.34
C VAL A 28 -5.01 17.43 -9.94
N GLY A 29 -3.97 17.83 -9.21
CA GLY A 29 -4.07 18.36 -7.86
C GLY A 29 -4.88 19.65 -7.74
N HIS A 30 -4.88 20.54 -8.75
CA HIS A 30 -5.71 21.75 -8.73
C HIS A 30 -7.21 21.41 -8.60
N GLY A 31 -7.70 20.45 -9.39
CA GLY A 31 -9.11 20.06 -9.34
C GLY A 31 -9.50 19.41 -8.00
N LEU A 32 -8.60 18.61 -7.43
CA LEU A 32 -8.82 17.93 -6.15
C LEU A 32 -8.71 18.87 -4.95
N THR A 33 -7.93 19.95 -5.06
CA THR A 33 -7.82 20.96 -4.01
C THR A 33 -9.05 21.86 -3.96
N ASP A 34 -9.70 22.11 -5.10
CA ASP A 34 -10.86 23.00 -5.21
C ASP A 34 -12.20 22.29 -4.93
N SER A 35 -12.29 20.99 -5.22
CA SER A 35 -13.53 20.21 -5.09
C SER A 35 -13.45 19.14 -3.99
N PRO A 36 -14.18 19.29 -2.87
CA PRO A 36 -14.18 18.29 -1.81
C PRO A 36 -14.83 16.97 -2.27
N ALA A 37 -15.85 17.04 -3.14
CA ALA A 37 -16.44 15.86 -3.74
C ALA A 37 -15.46 15.14 -4.70
N GLY A 38 -14.66 15.92 -5.46
CA GLY A 38 -13.62 15.37 -6.31
C GLY A 38 -12.51 14.70 -5.51
N LEU A 39 -12.07 15.32 -4.42
CA LEU A 39 -11.09 14.75 -3.49
C LEU A 39 -11.59 13.45 -2.87
N ALA A 40 -12.80 13.46 -2.32
CA ALA A 40 -13.40 12.29 -1.68
C ALA A 40 -13.53 11.13 -2.68
N ALA A 41 -14.10 11.37 -3.87
CA ALA A 41 -14.23 10.33 -4.88
C ALA A 41 -12.87 9.73 -5.29
N TYR A 42 -11.85 10.57 -5.43
CA TYR A 42 -10.51 10.14 -5.84
C TYR A 42 -9.79 9.28 -4.78
N ILE A 43 -9.98 9.58 -3.50
CA ILE A 43 -9.39 8.83 -2.38
C ILE A 43 -10.20 7.57 -2.08
N LEU A 44 -11.52 7.69 -1.94
CA LEU A 44 -12.40 6.60 -1.50
C LEU A 44 -12.47 5.46 -2.51
N GLU A 45 -12.33 5.74 -3.81
CA GLU A 45 -12.21 4.67 -4.81
C GLU A 45 -11.04 3.72 -4.49
N LYS A 46 -9.93 4.23 -3.94
CA LYS A 46 -8.79 3.40 -3.54
C LYS A 46 -9.05 2.55 -2.32
N PHE A 47 -9.84 3.01 -1.37
CA PHE A 47 -10.27 2.19 -0.24
C PHE A 47 -11.15 1.03 -0.72
N GLY A 48 -12.10 1.29 -1.62
CA GLY A 48 -13.01 0.26 -2.12
C GLY A 48 -12.28 -0.80 -2.95
N THR A 49 -11.48 -0.40 -3.94
CA THR A 49 -10.75 -1.34 -4.80
C THR A 49 -9.65 -2.12 -4.07
N ARG A 50 -9.13 -1.59 -2.95
CA ARG A 50 -8.10 -2.29 -2.16
C ARG A 50 -8.66 -3.14 -1.02
N ALA A 51 -9.92 -2.93 -0.64
CA ALA A 51 -10.67 -3.80 0.26
C ALA A 51 -11.29 -5.02 -0.45
N SER A 52 -11.47 -4.97 -1.77
CA SER A 52 -11.93 -6.10 -2.56
C SER A 52 -11.26 -6.15 -3.93
N LEU A 53 -10.64 -7.27 -4.25
CA LEU A 53 -10.13 -7.55 -5.60
C LEU A 53 -11.25 -7.95 -6.59
N HIS A 54 -12.51 -8.01 -6.12
CA HIS A 54 -13.65 -8.36 -6.94
C HIS A 54 -14.30 -7.11 -7.55
N PHE A 55 -14.00 -6.88 -8.83
CA PHE A 55 -14.50 -5.76 -9.62
C PHE A 55 -16.03 -5.76 -9.89
N SER A 56 -16.76 -6.74 -9.38
CA SER A 56 -18.23 -6.88 -9.55
C SER A 56 -19.05 -6.27 -8.43
N ASP A 57 -18.41 -5.90 -7.32
CA ASP A 57 -19.09 -5.44 -6.13
C ASP A 57 -19.34 -3.92 -6.21
N SER A 58 -20.46 -3.46 -5.65
CA SER A 58 -20.71 -2.01 -5.56
C SER A 58 -19.61 -1.37 -4.73
N LEU A 59 -19.08 -0.23 -5.17
CA LEU A 59 -18.07 0.52 -4.41
C LEU A 59 -18.56 0.81 -2.99
N ASP A 60 -19.85 1.12 -2.84
CA ASP A 60 -20.48 1.38 -1.56
C ASP A 60 -20.48 0.12 -0.67
N ASP A 61 -20.74 -1.05 -1.24
CA ASP A 61 -20.75 -2.32 -0.49
C ASP A 61 -19.32 -2.67 -0.03
N CYS A 62 -18.33 -2.51 -0.91
CA CYS A 62 -16.91 -2.75 -0.57
C CYS A 62 -16.41 -1.83 0.55
N LEU A 63 -16.80 -0.56 0.51
CA LEU A 63 -16.39 0.43 1.51
C LEU A 63 -17.04 0.17 2.87
N MET A 64 -18.36 -0.02 2.88
CA MET A 64 -19.14 -0.09 4.12
C MET A 64 -19.05 -1.46 4.81
N GLU A 65 -18.63 -2.52 4.12
CA GLU A 65 -18.36 -3.81 4.75
C GLU A 65 -17.08 -3.79 5.58
N LYS A 66 -16.05 -3.06 5.12
CA LYS A 66 -14.69 -3.10 5.72
C LYS A 66 -14.34 -1.90 6.57
N PHE A 67 -14.98 -0.76 6.35
CA PHE A 67 -14.61 0.49 7.00
C PHE A 67 -15.84 1.23 7.53
N GLU A 68 -15.65 1.91 8.66
CA GLU A 68 -16.62 2.91 9.10
C GLU A 68 -16.47 4.17 8.26
N LEU A 69 -17.59 4.79 7.87
CA LEU A 69 -17.58 6.00 7.04
C LEU A 69 -16.81 7.14 7.70
N ASP A 70 -16.88 7.27 9.03
CA ASP A 70 -16.16 8.30 9.76
C ASP A 70 -14.64 8.12 9.64
N ASP A 71 -14.12 6.88 9.65
CA ASP A 71 -12.69 6.61 9.46
C ASP A 71 -12.23 6.99 8.05
N LEU A 72 -13.04 6.66 7.05
CA LEU A 72 -12.78 7.04 5.66
C LEU A 72 -12.78 8.57 5.48
N LEU A 73 -13.78 9.25 6.04
CA LEU A 73 -13.86 10.70 5.97
C LEU A 73 -12.76 11.38 6.77
N ASN A 74 -12.31 10.80 7.88
CA ASN A 74 -11.18 11.31 8.64
C ASN A 74 -9.91 11.36 7.76
N ASP A 75 -9.62 10.31 6.99
CA ASP A 75 -8.50 10.31 6.04
C ASP A 75 -8.66 11.40 4.97
N VAL A 76 -9.84 11.51 4.35
CA VAL A 76 -10.14 12.57 3.37
C VAL A 76 -9.94 13.96 3.99
N MET A 77 -10.38 14.16 5.23
CA MET A 77 -10.29 15.44 5.93
C MET A 77 -8.86 15.84 6.26
N VAL A 78 -7.96 14.88 6.51
CA VAL A 78 -6.51 15.16 6.65
C VAL A 78 -5.99 15.82 5.38
N TYR A 79 -6.32 15.30 4.19
CA TYR A 79 -5.91 15.91 2.91
C TYR A 79 -6.59 17.24 2.64
N TRP A 80 -7.89 17.34 2.92
CA TRP A 80 -8.69 18.54 2.66
C TRP A 80 -8.22 19.73 3.48
N ILE A 81 -8.14 19.58 4.81
CA ILE A 81 -7.80 20.68 5.72
C ILE A 81 -6.35 21.14 5.53
N SER A 82 -5.44 20.20 5.27
CA SER A 82 -4.02 20.53 5.07
C SER A 82 -3.72 21.08 3.67
N GLY A 83 -4.65 20.96 2.71
CA GLY A 83 -4.39 21.29 1.30
C GLY A 83 -3.27 20.46 0.67
N SER A 84 -3.01 19.27 1.20
CA SER A 84 -1.78 18.51 0.91
C SER A 84 -1.90 17.53 -0.25
N ILE A 85 -3.07 17.40 -0.89
CA ILE A 85 -3.29 16.44 -1.98
C ILE A 85 -2.31 16.62 -3.15
N THR A 86 -2.02 17.86 -3.54
CA THR A 86 -1.06 18.11 -4.62
C THR A 86 0.37 17.75 -4.20
N SER A 87 0.76 18.09 -2.97
CA SER A 87 2.10 17.78 -2.45
C SER A 87 2.32 16.29 -2.26
N SER A 88 1.32 15.53 -1.82
CA SER A 88 1.44 14.07 -1.66
C SER A 88 1.67 13.38 -3.02
N MET A 89 0.98 13.84 -4.07
CA MET A 89 1.13 13.30 -5.43
C MET A 89 2.51 13.58 -6.05
N ARG A 90 3.20 14.67 -5.66
CA ARG A 90 4.54 14.96 -6.18
C ARG A 90 5.56 13.88 -5.83
N LEU A 91 5.34 13.10 -4.76
CA LEU A 91 6.19 11.95 -4.43
C LEU A 91 6.23 10.92 -5.57
N TYR A 92 5.10 10.68 -6.25
CA TYR A 92 5.07 9.81 -7.42
C TYR A 92 5.97 10.36 -8.53
N LYS A 93 5.89 11.66 -8.80
CA LYS A 93 6.72 12.28 -9.84
C LYS A 93 8.22 12.17 -9.53
N GLU A 94 8.62 12.38 -8.28
CA GLU A 94 10.01 12.24 -7.87
C GLU A 94 10.49 10.77 -7.92
N ALA A 95 9.65 9.83 -7.50
CA ALA A 95 9.97 8.41 -7.51
C ALA A 95 10.11 7.86 -8.93
N PHE A 96 9.13 8.13 -9.80
CA PHE A 96 9.16 7.65 -11.19
C PHE A 96 10.12 8.44 -12.09
N GLY A 97 10.34 9.72 -11.81
CA GLY A 97 11.32 10.54 -12.55
C GLY A 97 12.76 10.06 -12.37
N ASN A 98 13.06 9.46 -11.21
CA ASN A 98 14.37 8.91 -10.87
C ASN A 98 14.40 7.37 -10.88
N PHE A 99 13.46 6.73 -11.59
CA PHE A 99 13.27 5.28 -11.54
C PHE A 99 14.58 4.49 -11.80
N TYR A 100 15.40 4.93 -12.76
CA TYR A 100 16.69 4.29 -13.02
C TYR A 100 17.65 4.32 -11.83
N GLU A 101 17.74 5.45 -11.12
CA GLU A 101 18.55 5.56 -9.90
C GLU A 101 17.97 4.71 -8.78
N MET A 102 16.64 4.63 -8.64
CA MET A 102 15.98 3.75 -7.67
C MET A 102 16.36 2.27 -7.86
N THR A 103 16.40 1.79 -9.11
CA THR A 103 16.75 0.39 -9.38
C THR A 103 18.18 -0.01 -8.99
N LYS A 104 19.09 0.95 -8.82
CA LYS A 104 20.44 0.66 -8.31
C LYS A 104 20.40 0.26 -6.85
N TYR A 105 19.51 0.85 -6.05
CA TYR A 105 19.33 0.48 -4.64
C TYR A 105 18.63 -0.87 -4.49
N ASP A 106 17.83 -1.29 -5.46
CA ASP A 106 17.17 -2.60 -5.43
C ASP A 106 18.16 -3.77 -5.56
N GLN A 107 19.32 -3.53 -6.16
CA GLN A 107 20.39 -4.54 -6.29
C GLN A 107 21.27 -4.64 -5.03
N LEU A 108 21.15 -3.69 -4.09
CA LEU A 108 21.95 -3.71 -2.86
C LEU A 108 21.33 -4.68 -1.86
N PRO A 109 22.11 -5.64 -1.33
CA PRO A 109 21.60 -6.54 -0.31
C PRO A 109 21.33 -5.78 0.99
N ASN A 110 20.23 -6.12 1.66
CA ASN A 110 19.84 -5.56 2.95
C ASN A 110 20.05 -6.61 4.05
N SER A 111 20.87 -6.28 5.05
CA SER A 111 21.16 -7.12 6.22
C SER A 111 20.36 -6.74 7.47
N VAL A 112 19.52 -5.71 7.41
CA VAL A 112 18.62 -5.37 8.52
C VAL A 112 17.59 -6.51 8.67
N PRO A 113 17.28 -6.95 9.90
CA PRO A 113 16.19 -7.90 10.15
C PRO A 113 14.87 -7.48 9.49
N LEU A 114 14.26 -8.41 8.76
CA LEU A 114 12.99 -8.21 8.07
C LEU A 114 11.90 -9.10 8.65
N GLY A 115 10.72 -8.52 8.87
CA GLY A 115 9.46 -9.23 9.03
C GLY A 115 8.51 -8.84 7.91
N TYR A 116 7.79 -9.81 7.35
CA TYR A 116 6.86 -9.60 6.24
C TYR A 116 5.48 -10.17 6.58
N ALA A 117 4.47 -9.29 6.67
CA ALA A 117 3.07 -9.67 6.83
C ALA A 117 2.37 -9.68 5.46
N SER A 118 2.04 -10.86 4.95
CA SER A 118 1.39 -11.04 3.64
C SER A 118 -0.13 -11.04 3.80
N PHE A 119 -0.77 -9.90 3.51
CA PHE A 119 -2.22 -9.77 3.48
C PHE A 119 -2.81 -10.28 2.15
N PRO A 120 -3.91 -11.06 2.17
CA PRO A 120 -4.40 -11.77 1.00
C PRO A 120 -4.94 -10.86 -0.11
N LEU A 121 -5.41 -9.65 0.23
CA LEU A 121 -5.95 -8.68 -0.74
C LEU A 121 -4.94 -7.59 -1.14
N GLU A 122 -3.66 -7.73 -0.75
CA GLU A 122 -2.61 -6.84 -1.24
C GLU A 122 -2.36 -7.04 -2.74
N LEU A 123 -2.35 -5.93 -3.49
CA LEU A 123 -2.19 -5.92 -4.94
C LEU A 123 -0.82 -6.48 -5.38
N LEU A 124 0.23 -6.16 -4.63
CA LEU A 124 1.62 -6.51 -4.94
C LEU A 124 2.26 -7.34 -3.83
N SER A 125 1.64 -8.46 -3.44
CA SER A 125 2.27 -9.36 -2.47
C SER A 125 3.49 -10.08 -3.06
N THR A 126 4.58 -10.10 -2.30
CA THR A 126 5.85 -10.74 -2.67
C THR A 126 5.97 -12.11 -2.00
N PRO A 127 6.14 -13.19 -2.77
CA PRO A 127 6.36 -14.52 -2.22
C PRO A 127 7.60 -14.58 -1.30
N GLU A 128 7.55 -15.40 -0.24
CA GLU A 128 8.63 -15.52 0.74
C GLU A 128 9.99 -15.81 0.10
N ASN A 129 10.04 -16.73 -0.87
CA ASN A 129 11.28 -17.10 -1.55
C ASN A 129 11.91 -15.93 -2.33
N TRP A 130 11.12 -14.94 -2.77
CA TRP A 130 11.65 -13.76 -3.48
C TRP A 130 12.29 -12.75 -2.53
N LEU A 131 11.88 -12.71 -1.26
CA LEU A 131 12.48 -11.81 -0.27
C LEU A 131 13.98 -12.10 -0.09
N SER A 132 14.36 -13.38 -0.16
CA SER A 132 15.75 -13.83 0.00
C SER A 132 16.73 -13.26 -1.05
N TYR A 133 16.24 -12.78 -2.20
CA TYR A 133 17.10 -12.14 -3.21
C TYR A 133 17.66 -10.80 -2.74
N LYS A 134 16.91 -10.06 -1.92
CA LYS A 134 17.28 -8.72 -1.45
C LYS A 134 17.65 -8.73 0.03
N TYR A 135 16.94 -9.50 0.85
CA TYR A 135 17.05 -9.47 2.30
C TYR A 135 17.78 -10.71 2.83
N LYS A 136 18.87 -10.49 3.55
CA LYS A 136 19.69 -11.57 4.13
C LYS A 136 19.06 -12.17 5.38
N ASN A 137 18.35 -11.35 6.15
CA ASN A 137 17.88 -11.68 7.51
C ASN A 137 16.34 -11.62 7.58
N VAL A 138 15.66 -12.53 6.89
CA VAL A 138 14.20 -12.67 7.01
C VAL A 138 13.87 -13.46 8.27
N LEU A 139 13.33 -12.81 9.30
CA LEU A 139 13.03 -13.42 10.60
C LEU A 139 11.57 -13.90 10.71
N SER A 140 10.67 -13.27 9.97
CA SER A 140 9.27 -13.71 9.87
C SER A 140 8.70 -13.47 8.49
N TYR A 141 7.92 -14.44 8.04
CA TYR A 141 6.96 -14.31 6.96
C TYR A 141 5.63 -14.86 7.49
N THR A 142 4.63 -13.99 7.59
CA THR A 142 3.33 -14.33 8.17
C THR A 142 2.26 -14.18 7.10
N GLU A 143 1.64 -15.28 6.70
CA GLU A 143 0.46 -15.25 5.85
C GLU A 143 -0.76 -14.89 6.69
N MET A 144 -1.34 -13.72 6.44
CA MET A 144 -2.49 -13.23 7.19
C MET A 144 -3.78 -13.89 6.68
N PRO A 145 -4.72 -14.22 7.59
CA PRO A 145 -5.96 -14.90 7.19
C PRO A 145 -6.92 -13.99 6.42
N GLU A 146 -6.87 -12.67 6.64
CA GLU A 146 -7.75 -11.68 6.04
C GLU A 146 -7.12 -10.28 6.04
N GLY A 147 -7.71 -9.36 5.30
CA GLY A 147 -7.28 -7.98 5.12
C GLY A 147 -6.56 -7.73 3.78
N GLY A 148 -6.36 -6.44 3.48
CA GLY A 148 -5.74 -5.99 2.24
C GLY A 148 -4.68 -4.91 2.46
N HIS A 149 -4.68 -3.93 1.56
CA HIS A 149 -3.66 -2.89 1.50
C HIS A 149 -3.63 -2.00 2.74
N PHE A 150 -4.78 -1.76 3.37
CA PHE A 150 -4.89 -0.92 4.56
C PHE A 150 -4.88 -1.77 5.83
N ALA A 151 -3.93 -2.70 5.93
CA ALA A 151 -3.80 -3.71 6.99
C ALA A 151 -4.03 -3.18 8.41
N ALA A 152 -3.47 -2.01 8.75
CA ALA A 152 -3.62 -1.42 10.08
C ALA A 152 -5.06 -0.94 10.37
N LEU A 153 -5.77 -0.48 9.34
CA LEU A 153 -7.14 0.01 9.45
C LEU A 153 -8.14 -1.16 9.38
N GLU A 154 -7.92 -2.10 8.46
CA GLU A 154 -8.79 -3.26 8.25
C GLU A 154 -8.64 -4.30 9.38
N GLN A 155 -7.40 -4.59 9.79
CA GLN A 155 -7.08 -5.70 10.70
C GLN A 155 -6.09 -5.27 11.79
N PRO A 156 -6.43 -4.25 12.61
CA PRO A 156 -5.52 -3.66 13.60
C PRO A 156 -4.96 -4.68 14.59
N LYS A 157 -5.79 -5.66 15.00
CA LYS A 157 -5.38 -6.69 15.98
C LYS A 157 -4.39 -7.70 15.38
N LEU A 158 -4.62 -8.14 14.13
CA LEU A 158 -3.74 -9.08 13.44
C LEU A 158 -2.36 -8.43 13.21
N LEU A 159 -2.34 -7.21 12.66
CA LEU A 159 -1.09 -6.49 12.42
C LEU A 159 -0.35 -6.19 13.72
N ALA A 160 -1.05 -5.74 14.77
CA ALA A 160 -0.41 -5.44 16.05
C ALA A 160 0.22 -6.69 16.71
N GLU A 161 -0.43 -7.85 16.61
CA GLU A 161 0.15 -9.08 17.15
C GLU A 161 1.39 -9.53 16.36
N ASP A 162 1.35 -9.44 15.03
CA ASP A 162 2.51 -9.75 14.18
C ASP A 162 3.71 -8.84 14.47
N LEU A 163 3.47 -7.53 14.61
CA LEU A 163 4.51 -6.57 14.98
C LEU A 163 5.15 -6.91 16.34
N ARG A 164 4.35 -7.32 17.33
CA ARG A 164 4.87 -7.75 18.64
C ARG A 164 5.69 -9.03 18.53
N GLN A 165 5.24 -10.00 17.74
CA GLN A 165 5.99 -11.24 17.49
C GLN A 165 7.31 -10.97 16.78
N PHE A 166 7.29 -10.11 15.75
CA PHE A 166 8.49 -9.70 15.03
C PHE A 166 9.48 -8.97 15.95
N THR A 167 9.01 -8.04 16.79
CA THR A 167 9.86 -7.32 17.75
C THR A 167 10.62 -8.28 18.68
N ARG A 168 9.93 -9.28 19.24
CA ARG A 168 10.57 -10.33 20.06
C ARG A 168 11.66 -11.09 19.29
N LYS A 169 11.40 -11.45 18.03
CA LYS A 169 12.38 -12.13 17.18
C LYS A 169 13.61 -11.26 16.90
N VAL A 170 13.42 -9.94 16.74
CA VAL A 170 14.53 -8.99 16.56
C VAL A 170 15.37 -8.90 17.84
N GLU A 171 14.73 -8.81 19.02
CA GLU A 171 15.43 -8.81 20.31
C GLU A 171 16.28 -10.08 20.47
N GLU A 172 15.71 -11.27 20.23
CA GLU A 172 16.44 -12.54 20.26
C GLU A 172 17.55 -12.66 19.19
N PHE A 173 17.39 -11.99 18.04
CA PHE A 173 18.39 -11.97 16.98
C PHE A 173 19.61 -11.14 17.41
N LEU A 174 19.38 -9.97 18.01
CA LEU A 174 20.44 -9.08 18.49
C LEU A 174 21.21 -9.69 19.66
N GLU A 175 20.53 -10.38 20.59
CA GLU A 175 21.17 -11.08 21.71
C GLU A 175 22.12 -12.21 21.29
N LYS A 176 21.98 -12.74 20.07
CA LYS A 176 22.85 -13.81 19.53
C LYS A 176 24.05 -13.27 18.77
N GLU A 177 24.06 -11.99 18.42
CA GLU A 177 25.20 -11.34 17.74
C GLU A 177 26.21 -10.73 18.74
N ASP A 178 25.81 -10.52 20.01
CA ASP A 178 26.66 -10.12 21.14
C ASP A 178 27.40 -11.30 21.81
#